data_AF-A0A8J7A1X1-F1
#
_entry.id   AF-A0A8J7A1X1-F1
#
_cell.length_a   1.000
_cell.length_b   1.000
_cell.length_c   1.000
_cell.angle_alpha   90.00
_cell.angle_beta   90.00
_cell.angle_gamma   90.00
#
_symmetry.space_group_name_H-M   'P 1'
#
loop_
_entity.id
_entity.type
_entity.pdbx_description
1 polymer ?
#
loop_
_entity_poly.entity_id
_entity_poly.type
_entity_poly.pdbx_seq_one_letter_code
_entity_poly.pdbx_strand_id
1 'polypeptide(L)'
;MTQQLLNKALLQIAGHLVIESDEQQRNFEQLYTSLARTKLPTDKSLLINSDFSFERSDLFFTEAIPKSRLETLDRLVENQEAQRKPTFRVFVREVPVREQLIHGSVPTWAAGAKVSQSIGPFQNQDGRQFWYDFYAISKFIALYVQGINEPVLLFRVARGRVDPGALPSRLITYNLDKGSIWINSRLLVPNAPAGTYTGLTIQGGTIALTSRPVNQGGKLTVPVNTGIALQLQLDQPDAVGVNPSTPFGIDACNLQLSLPKTVSLQFGPQTQPIQALGNASWTLYGQSLNFEWTSQAQPSYDPVLQQIVVPFTASESMLQIRQSESEFNTIRGAATITHSAWTLSVATIDLAQPTEAAGIGAILVQCGNGLV
;
A
#
# COMPACT_ATOMS: atom_id res chain seq x y z
N MET A 1 7.07 -7.18 23.43
CA MET A 1 7.40 -8.57 23.07
C MET A 1 8.51 -9.00 24.00
N THR A 2 8.47 -10.22 24.54
CA THR A 2 9.59 -10.77 25.32
C THR A 2 10.70 -11.24 24.36
N GLN A 3 11.95 -11.21 24.80
CA GLN A 3 13.12 -11.64 24.02
C GLN A 3 12.93 -13.05 23.40
N GLN A 4 12.32 -13.96 24.16
CA GLN A 4 12.00 -15.32 23.73
C GLN A 4 10.99 -15.38 22.56
N LEU A 5 9.97 -14.52 22.56
CA LEU A 5 8.99 -14.44 21.47
C LEU A 5 9.62 -13.84 20.21
N LEU A 6 10.53 -12.88 20.37
CA LEU A 6 11.25 -12.27 19.26
C LEU A 6 12.18 -13.27 18.58
N ASN A 7 12.96 -14.01 19.37
CA ASN A 7 13.84 -15.06 18.84
C ASN A 7 13.04 -16.13 18.09
N LYS A 8 11.92 -16.59 18.66
CA LYS A 8 11.02 -17.54 17.99
C LYS A 8 10.52 -17.04 16.65
N ALA A 9 10.08 -15.78 16.56
CA ALA A 9 9.61 -15.20 15.29
C ALA A 9 10.72 -15.15 14.23
N LEU A 10 11.94 -14.80 14.64
CA LEU A 10 13.10 -14.74 13.75
C LEU A 10 13.55 -16.12 13.26
N LEU A 11 13.59 -17.11 14.14
CA LEU A 11 13.89 -18.50 13.77
C LEU A 11 12.88 -19.02 12.74
N GLN A 12 11.60 -18.73 12.95
CA GLN A 12 10.55 -19.14 12.02
C GLN A 12 10.69 -18.51 10.63
N ILE A 13 10.96 -17.21 10.56
CA ILE A 13 10.99 -16.54 9.25
C ILE A 13 12.34 -16.64 8.55
N ALA A 14 13.46 -16.79 9.26
CA ALA A 14 14.81 -16.68 8.66
C ALA A 14 15.75 -17.85 9.01
N GLY A 15 15.39 -18.71 9.97
CA GLY A 15 16.25 -19.80 10.42
C GLY A 15 16.51 -20.85 9.35
N HIS A 16 15.48 -21.23 8.60
CA HIS A 16 15.51 -22.35 7.65
C HIS A 16 15.81 -21.94 6.20
N LEU A 17 16.21 -20.68 5.96
CA LEU A 17 16.54 -20.22 4.60
C LEU A 17 17.76 -20.94 4.02
N VAL A 18 17.65 -21.40 2.78
CA VAL A 18 18.76 -22.03 2.06
C VAL A 18 19.66 -20.94 1.49
N ILE A 19 20.95 -21.01 1.80
CA ILE A 19 21.99 -20.07 1.34
C ILE A 19 23.15 -20.90 0.83
N GLU A 20 23.29 -20.97 -0.49
CA GLU A 20 24.27 -21.81 -1.18
C GLU A 20 25.22 -20.99 -2.07
N SER A 21 24.86 -19.75 -2.43
CA SER A 21 25.66 -18.87 -3.28
C SER A 21 26.10 -17.58 -2.58
N ASP A 22 27.20 -16.99 -3.06
CA ASP A 22 27.70 -15.69 -2.59
C ASP A 22 26.68 -14.55 -2.80
N GLU A 23 25.82 -14.66 -3.82
CA GLU A 23 24.72 -13.72 -4.02
C GLU A 23 23.65 -13.86 -2.93
N GLN A 24 23.24 -15.09 -2.62
CA GLN A 24 22.30 -15.36 -1.53
C GLN A 24 22.85 -14.92 -0.18
N GLN A 25 24.15 -15.12 0.05
CA GLN A 25 24.82 -14.66 1.26
C GLN A 25 24.77 -13.12 1.39
N ARG A 26 25.07 -12.38 0.30
CA ARG A 26 24.95 -10.92 0.28
C ARG A 26 23.50 -10.46 0.52
N ASN A 27 22.52 -11.11 -0.11
CA ASN A 27 21.10 -10.82 0.12
C ASN A 27 20.70 -11.10 1.57
N PHE A 28 21.21 -12.17 2.18
CA PHE A 28 20.94 -12.50 3.58
C PHE A 28 21.54 -11.47 4.55
N GLU A 29 22.72 -10.94 4.28
CA GLU A 29 23.31 -9.84 5.05
C GLU A 29 22.49 -8.55 4.95
N GLN A 30 21.95 -8.26 3.76
CA GLN A 30 21.00 -7.15 3.56
C GLN A 30 19.69 -7.39 4.32
N LEU A 31 19.19 -8.63 4.32
CA LEU A 31 18.00 -9.04 5.08
C LEU A 31 18.24 -8.81 6.57
N TYR A 32 19.37 -9.29 7.10
CA TYR A 32 19.78 -9.09 8.49
C TYR A 32 19.80 -7.61 8.87
N THR A 33 20.46 -6.78 8.06
CA THR A 33 20.58 -5.34 8.30
C THR A 33 19.20 -4.65 8.32
N SER A 34 18.28 -5.07 7.44
CA SER A 34 16.94 -4.49 7.33
C SER A 34 16.02 -4.97 8.47
N LEU A 35 16.12 -6.25 8.85
CA LEU A 35 15.41 -6.82 9.99
C LEU A 35 15.85 -6.16 11.30
N ALA A 36 17.14 -5.88 11.51
CA ALA A 36 17.63 -5.18 12.70
C ALA A 36 17.00 -3.79 12.90
N ARG A 37 16.50 -3.17 11.82
CA ARG A 37 15.85 -1.85 11.81
C ARG A 37 14.32 -1.91 11.88
N THR A 38 13.76 -3.10 12.08
CA THR A 38 12.32 -3.38 12.12
C THR A 38 11.89 -3.72 13.53
N LYS A 39 10.64 -3.38 13.89
CA LYS A 39 10.01 -3.94 15.09
C LYS A 39 9.09 -5.08 14.66
N LEU A 40 9.44 -6.31 15.00
CA LEU A 40 8.59 -7.45 14.64
C LEU A 40 7.27 -7.42 15.43
N PRO A 41 6.14 -7.70 14.77
CA PRO A 41 4.85 -7.77 15.44
C PRO A 41 4.79 -8.98 16.37
N THR A 42 4.06 -8.86 17.49
CA THR A 42 3.84 -9.99 18.41
C THR A 42 2.91 -11.04 17.81
N ASP A 43 2.01 -10.61 16.94
CA ASP A 43 1.12 -11.48 16.16
C ASP A 43 1.83 -11.92 14.86
N LYS A 44 2.01 -13.24 14.68
CA LYS A 44 2.62 -13.84 13.48
C LYS A 44 1.85 -13.49 12.21
N SER A 45 0.52 -13.37 12.29
CA SER A 45 -0.32 -13.10 11.11
C SER A 45 -0.05 -11.72 10.48
N LEU A 46 0.54 -10.79 11.23
CA LEU A 46 0.97 -9.49 10.72
C LEU A 46 2.29 -9.56 9.95
N LEU A 47 3.04 -10.66 10.10
CA LEU A 47 4.36 -10.90 9.52
C LEU A 47 4.30 -11.85 8.32
N ILE A 48 3.49 -12.92 8.42
CA ILE A 48 3.28 -13.92 7.37
C ILE A 48 1.86 -14.47 7.48
N ASN A 49 1.18 -14.70 6.36
CA ASN A 49 -0.23 -15.08 6.36
C ASN A 49 -0.46 -16.60 6.40
N SER A 50 0.59 -17.42 6.21
CA SER A 50 0.49 -18.87 6.26
C SER A 50 0.85 -19.47 7.62
N ASP A 51 0.18 -20.58 7.94
CA ASP A 51 0.55 -21.48 9.03
C ASP A 51 0.27 -22.91 8.55
N PHE A 52 1.31 -23.67 8.24
CA PHE A 52 1.18 -25.05 7.77
C PHE A 52 1.52 -26.05 8.86
N SER A 53 0.79 -27.16 8.93
CA SER A 53 1.03 -28.20 9.95
C SER A 53 2.41 -28.85 9.82
N PHE A 54 2.95 -28.95 8.59
CA PHE A 54 4.27 -29.53 8.35
C PHE A 54 5.42 -28.64 8.87
N GLU A 55 5.19 -27.34 9.13
CA GLU A 55 6.19 -26.46 9.78
C GLU A 55 6.47 -26.86 11.24
N ARG A 56 5.76 -27.89 11.74
CA ARG A 56 5.97 -28.52 13.05
C ARG A 56 6.74 -29.84 12.95
N SER A 57 7.21 -30.23 11.76
CA SER A 57 8.06 -31.41 11.59
C SER A 57 9.48 -31.14 12.09
N ASP A 58 10.24 -32.22 12.23
CA ASP A 58 11.65 -32.21 12.62
C ASP A 58 12.56 -31.40 11.67
N LEU A 59 12.17 -31.27 10.40
CA LEU A 59 12.84 -30.39 9.43
C LEU A 59 12.90 -28.93 9.90
N PHE A 60 11.92 -28.49 10.68
CA PHE A 60 11.79 -27.10 11.16
C PHE A 60 12.18 -26.94 12.63
N PHE A 61 12.87 -27.93 13.19
CA PHE A 61 13.38 -27.85 14.56
C PHE A 61 14.62 -26.96 14.64
N THR A 62 14.81 -26.30 15.79
CA THR A 62 15.93 -25.36 15.98
C THR A 62 17.29 -26.08 15.87
N GLU A 63 17.31 -27.37 16.20
CA GLU A 63 18.45 -28.27 16.07
C GLU A 63 18.90 -28.47 14.61
N ALA A 64 18.00 -28.28 13.64
CA ALA A 64 18.31 -28.35 12.21
C ALA A 64 18.93 -27.04 11.67
N ILE A 65 18.97 -25.97 12.47
CA ILE A 65 19.51 -24.67 12.08
C ILE A 65 21.03 -24.65 12.36
N PRO A 66 21.88 -24.25 11.39
CA PRO A 66 23.33 -24.13 11.62
C PRO A 66 23.66 -23.18 12.77
N LYS A 67 24.64 -23.55 13.62
CA LYS A 67 25.04 -22.74 14.79
C LYS A 67 25.40 -21.29 14.46
N SER A 68 26.14 -21.07 13.38
CA SER A 68 26.51 -19.72 12.90
C SER A 68 25.29 -18.86 12.59
N ARG A 69 24.18 -19.49 12.17
CA ARG A 69 22.91 -18.80 11.92
C ARG A 69 22.17 -18.47 13.22
N LEU A 70 22.16 -19.38 14.18
CA LEU A 70 21.62 -19.11 15.52
C LEU A 70 22.33 -17.90 16.15
N GLU A 71 23.66 -17.89 16.13
CA GLU A 71 24.47 -16.76 16.63
C GLU A 71 24.19 -15.44 15.87
N THR A 72 23.85 -15.53 14.60
CA THR A 72 23.45 -14.35 13.81
C THR A 72 22.07 -13.87 14.26
N LEU A 73 21.08 -14.75 14.38
CA LEU A 73 19.74 -14.39 14.82
C LEU A 73 19.72 -13.85 16.26
N ASP A 74 20.51 -14.41 17.17
CA ASP A 74 20.66 -13.91 18.54
C ASP A 74 21.22 -12.48 18.55
N ARG A 75 22.25 -12.18 17.75
CA ARG A 75 22.75 -10.81 17.57
C ARG A 75 21.70 -9.87 17.00
N LEU A 76 20.78 -10.36 16.18
CA LEU A 76 19.69 -9.52 15.65
C LEU A 76 18.71 -9.11 16.75
N VAL A 77 18.38 -10.04 17.65
CA VAL A 77 17.53 -9.78 18.82
C VAL A 77 18.14 -8.66 19.66
N GLU A 78 19.43 -8.77 20.00
CA GLU A 78 20.16 -7.75 20.77
C GLU A 78 20.17 -6.38 20.06
N ASN A 79 20.42 -6.36 18.74
CA ASN A 79 20.44 -5.12 17.97
C ASN A 79 19.06 -4.45 17.90
N GLN A 80 17.98 -5.23 17.74
CA GLN A 80 16.62 -4.67 17.75
C GLN A 80 16.25 -4.07 19.12
N GLU A 81 16.68 -4.68 20.22
CA GLU A 81 16.46 -4.13 21.57
C GLU A 81 17.24 -2.82 21.78
N ALA A 82 18.46 -2.73 21.26
CA ALA A 82 19.23 -1.49 21.26
C ALA A 82 18.62 -0.40 20.36
N GLN A 83 17.94 -0.81 19.27
CA GLN A 83 17.29 0.08 18.30
C GLN A 83 16.02 0.71 18.89
N ARG A 84 16.16 1.86 19.56
CA ARG A 84 15.05 2.56 20.24
C ARG A 84 13.89 2.99 19.33
N LYS A 85 14.08 3.08 18.01
CA LYS A 85 13.04 3.47 17.03
C LYS A 85 13.14 2.64 15.75
N PRO A 86 12.11 1.87 15.38
CA PRO A 86 12.09 1.14 14.12
C PRO A 86 11.97 2.12 12.95
N THR A 87 12.64 1.80 11.84
CA THR A 87 12.50 2.56 10.58
C THR A 87 11.70 1.82 9.53
N PHE A 88 11.45 0.52 9.73
CA PHE A 88 10.66 -0.29 8.83
C PHE A 88 9.61 -1.11 9.56
N ARG A 89 8.53 -1.42 8.84
CA ARG A 89 7.71 -2.62 9.05
C ARG A 89 8.10 -3.65 7.99
N VAL A 90 7.92 -4.93 8.27
CA VAL A 90 8.27 -6.02 7.35
C VAL A 90 7.09 -6.97 7.19
N PHE A 91 6.92 -7.49 5.98
CA PHE A 91 6.05 -8.60 5.66
C PHE A 91 6.82 -9.66 4.88
N VAL A 92 6.56 -10.93 5.17
CA VAL A 92 7.12 -12.09 4.47
C VAL A 92 6.09 -12.55 3.45
N ARG A 93 6.36 -12.22 2.20
CA ARG A 93 5.55 -12.58 1.04
C ARG A 93 5.97 -13.95 0.50
N GLU A 94 4.99 -14.75 0.11
CA GLU A 94 5.15 -16.16 -0.27
C GLU A 94 4.87 -16.42 -1.76
N VAL A 95 4.50 -15.38 -2.50
CA VAL A 95 4.16 -15.44 -3.92
C VAL A 95 4.91 -14.36 -4.70
N PRO A 96 5.24 -14.57 -5.99
CA PRO A 96 6.09 -13.64 -6.74
C PRO A 96 5.39 -12.33 -7.15
N VAL A 97 4.07 -12.23 -7.00
CA VAL A 97 3.26 -11.05 -7.34
C VAL A 97 2.83 -10.32 -6.07
N ARG A 98 2.64 -9.00 -6.14
CA ARG A 98 2.02 -8.17 -5.10
C ARG A 98 0.59 -7.80 -5.50
N GLU A 99 -0.37 -8.47 -4.89
CA GLU A 99 -1.80 -8.27 -5.11
C GLU A 99 -2.53 -8.54 -3.79
N GLN A 100 -3.32 -7.58 -3.32
CA GLN A 100 -4.01 -7.67 -2.02
C GLN A 100 -5.04 -8.81 -1.97
N LEU A 101 -5.55 -9.23 -3.13
CA LEU A 101 -6.49 -10.35 -3.23
C LEU A 101 -5.81 -11.73 -3.19
N ILE A 102 -4.49 -11.80 -3.32
CA ILE A 102 -3.74 -13.05 -3.29
C ILE A 102 -3.25 -13.33 -1.87
N HIS A 103 -3.63 -14.48 -1.33
CA HIS A 103 -3.15 -14.92 -0.03
C HIS A 103 -1.62 -15.04 0.01
N GLY A 104 -0.99 -14.57 1.10
CA GLY A 104 0.47 -14.55 1.24
C GLY A 104 1.19 -13.49 0.39
N SER A 105 0.45 -12.60 -0.28
CA SER A 105 1.03 -11.58 -1.15
C SER A 105 1.24 -10.23 -0.46
N VAL A 106 0.16 -9.57 -0.05
CA VAL A 106 0.18 -8.27 0.63
C VAL A 106 -0.75 -8.36 1.85
N PRO A 107 -0.30 -7.97 3.05
CA PRO A 107 -1.16 -7.99 4.22
C PRO A 107 -2.14 -6.80 4.19
N THR A 108 -3.27 -6.95 4.87
CA THR A 108 -4.33 -5.91 4.93
C THR A 108 -3.84 -4.56 5.46
N TRP A 109 -2.79 -4.55 6.28
CA TRP A 109 -2.19 -3.31 6.79
C TRP A 109 -1.29 -2.59 5.77
N ALA A 110 -0.87 -3.28 4.71
CA ALA A 110 0.03 -2.76 3.68
C ALA A 110 -0.65 -2.57 2.31
N ALA A 111 -1.97 -2.76 2.22
CA ALA A 111 -2.72 -2.47 1.01
C ALA A 111 -2.48 -1.01 0.57
N GLY A 112 -2.04 -0.78 -0.66
CA GLY A 112 -1.67 0.55 -1.14
C GLY A 112 -0.46 1.20 -0.46
N ALA A 113 0.29 0.48 0.39
CA ALA A 113 1.51 0.99 1.04
C ALA A 113 2.75 0.78 0.16
N LYS A 114 3.66 1.74 0.18
CA LYS A 114 4.89 1.70 -0.61
C LYS A 114 5.89 0.73 -0.01
N VAL A 115 6.24 -0.29 -0.80
CA VAL A 115 7.41 -1.13 -0.51
C VAL A 115 8.66 -0.30 -0.78
N SER A 116 9.46 -0.10 0.25
CA SER A 116 10.73 0.64 0.17
C SER A 116 11.83 -0.21 -0.44
N GLN A 117 11.84 -1.50 -0.13
CA GLN A 117 12.79 -2.48 -0.64
C GLN A 117 12.23 -3.88 -0.45
N SER A 118 12.73 -4.81 -1.25
CA SER A 118 12.35 -6.20 -1.24
C SER A 118 13.58 -7.06 -1.37
N ILE A 119 13.72 -8.01 -0.47
CA ILE A 119 14.90 -8.88 -0.41
C ILE A 119 14.43 -10.31 -0.62
N GLY A 120 15.05 -11.02 -1.57
CA GLY A 120 14.67 -12.36 -1.99
C GLY A 120 14.49 -12.47 -3.51
N PRO A 121 13.98 -13.59 -4.02
CA PRO A 121 13.47 -14.73 -3.24
C PRO A 121 14.58 -15.47 -2.50
N PHE A 122 14.30 -15.89 -1.27
CA PHE A 122 15.04 -16.94 -0.59
C PHE A 122 14.26 -18.24 -0.70
N GLN A 123 14.95 -19.34 -0.94
CA GLN A 123 14.35 -20.67 -0.80
C GLN A 123 14.41 -21.11 0.65
N ASN A 124 13.43 -21.86 1.09
CA ASN A 124 13.42 -22.55 2.37
C ASN A 124 13.68 -24.05 2.17
N GLN A 125 13.93 -24.80 3.25
CA GLN A 125 14.22 -26.24 3.15
C GLN A 125 13.09 -27.07 2.52
N ASP A 126 11.85 -26.57 2.54
CA ASP A 126 10.70 -27.16 1.86
C ASP A 126 10.53 -26.72 0.40
N GLY A 127 11.46 -25.94 -0.15
CA GLY A 127 11.44 -25.41 -1.51
C GLY A 127 10.53 -24.21 -1.73
N ARG A 128 9.79 -23.74 -0.71
CA ARG A 128 9.00 -22.49 -0.83
C ARG A 128 9.92 -21.29 -1.00
N GLN A 129 9.43 -20.27 -1.69
CA GLN A 129 10.13 -19.01 -1.90
C GLN A 129 9.54 -17.90 -1.04
N PHE A 130 10.42 -17.12 -0.41
CA PHE A 130 10.05 -16.01 0.45
C PHE A 130 10.70 -14.71 0.00
N TRP A 131 9.91 -13.64 0.00
CA TRP A 131 10.35 -12.27 -0.19
C TRP A 131 10.07 -11.46 1.06
N TYR A 132 11.02 -10.65 1.49
CA TYR A 132 10.86 -9.76 2.63
C TYR A 132 10.61 -8.36 2.12
N ASP A 133 9.35 -7.94 2.17
CA ASP A 133 8.93 -6.60 1.74
C ASP A 133 8.99 -5.66 2.94
N PHE A 134 9.85 -4.64 2.84
CA PHE A 134 10.05 -3.64 3.89
C PHE A 134 9.33 -2.33 3.54
N TYR A 135 8.56 -1.82 4.49
CA TYR A 135 7.78 -0.61 4.37
C TYR A 135 8.35 0.45 5.29
N ALA A 136 8.77 1.58 4.74
CA ALA A 136 9.36 2.66 5.52
C ALA A 136 8.32 3.27 6.48
N ILE A 137 8.70 3.39 7.75
CA ILE A 137 7.88 4.08 8.76
C ILE A 137 8.13 5.58 8.62
N SER A 138 7.02 6.31 8.60
CA SER A 138 7.00 7.73 8.29
C SER A 138 6.29 8.54 9.37
N LYS A 139 6.57 9.84 9.40
CA LYS A 139 5.90 10.77 10.31
C LYS A 139 4.83 11.54 9.55
N PHE A 140 3.63 11.55 10.11
CA PHE A 140 2.49 12.31 9.61
C PHE A 140 1.91 13.16 10.73
N ILE A 141 1.29 14.27 10.34
CA ILE A 141 0.35 15.00 11.17
C ILE A 141 -1.00 14.32 11.04
N ALA A 142 -1.58 13.95 12.18
CA ALA A 142 -2.90 13.35 12.25
C ALA A 142 -3.94 14.44 12.58
N LEU A 143 -4.89 14.67 11.67
CA LEU A 143 -6.05 15.53 11.89
C LEU A 143 -7.20 14.69 12.46
N TYR A 144 -7.83 15.16 13.53
CA TYR A 144 -8.98 14.55 14.16
C TYR A 144 -10.18 15.48 14.08
N VAL A 145 -11.37 14.90 14.12
CA VAL A 145 -12.63 15.63 14.34
C VAL A 145 -13.13 15.27 15.73
N GLN A 146 -13.58 16.27 16.50
CA GLN A 146 -14.12 16.05 17.83
C GLN A 146 -15.24 15.01 17.81
N GLY A 147 -15.17 14.03 18.71
CA GLY A 147 -16.13 12.91 18.77
C GLY A 147 -15.81 11.73 17.85
N ILE A 148 -14.78 11.83 17.00
CA ILE A 148 -14.27 10.71 16.19
C ILE A 148 -12.92 10.26 16.79
N ASN A 149 -12.78 8.97 17.08
CA ASN A 149 -11.60 8.41 17.74
C ASN A 149 -10.43 8.24 16.77
N GLU A 150 -10.73 7.89 15.52
CA GLU A 150 -9.73 7.74 14.46
C GLU A 150 -9.41 9.09 13.80
N PRO A 151 -8.15 9.33 13.41
CA PRO A 151 -7.82 10.49 12.60
C PRO A 151 -8.52 10.39 11.25
N VAL A 152 -8.99 11.54 10.77
CA VAL A 152 -9.64 11.70 9.48
C VAL A 152 -8.63 11.81 8.34
N LEU A 153 -7.45 12.38 8.61
CA LEU A 153 -6.36 12.55 7.66
C LEU A 153 -5.00 12.31 8.33
N LEU A 154 -4.07 11.70 7.61
CA LEU A 154 -2.64 11.68 7.91
C LEU A 154 -1.89 12.37 6.76
N PHE A 155 -1.18 13.46 7.03
CA PHE A 155 -0.56 14.27 5.98
C PHE A 155 0.76 14.90 6.44
N ARG A 156 1.46 15.53 5.49
CA ARG A 156 2.68 16.30 5.74
C ARG A 156 2.48 17.73 5.26
N VAL A 157 2.92 18.69 6.05
CA VAL A 157 2.90 20.11 5.68
C VAL A 157 4.21 20.52 5.03
N ALA A 158 4.13 21.51 4.15
CA ALA A 158 5.30 22.05 3.49
C ALA A 158 6.35 22.57 4.47
N ARG A 159 7.62 22.16 4.29
CA ARG A 159 8.72 22.63 5.15
C ARG A 159 8.91 24.13 4.95
N GLY A 160 8.58 24.93 5.97
CA GLY A 160 8.81 26.37 5.95
C GLY A 160 7.90 27.21 6.84
N ARG A 161 6.87 26.63 7.49
CA ARG A 161 5.93 27.39 8.33
C ARG A 161 5.59 26.78 9.69
N VAL A 162 6.19 25.64 10.05
CA VAL A 162 5.86 24.92 11.28
C VAL A 162 7.15 24.40 11.90
N ASP A 163 7.35 24.67 13.20
CA ASP A 163 8.49 24.13 13.93
C ASP A 163 8.50 22.60 13.86
N PRO A 164 9.66 21.95 13.67
CA PRO A 164 9.76 20.49 13.67
C PRO A 164 9.19 19.90 14.97
N GLY A 165 8.01 19.29 14.90
CA GLY A 165 7.33 18.67 16.04
C GLY A 165 6.22 19.51 16.69
N ALA A 166 6.02 20.77 16.28
CA ALA A 166 4.86 21.54 16.70
C ALA A 166 3.63 21.22 15.84
N LEU A 167 2.46 21.12 16.48
CA LEU A 167 1.20 21.02 15.75
C LEU A 167 0.78 22.38 15.19
N PRO A 168 0.44 22.48 13.90
CA PRO A 168 0.08 23.75 13.29
C PRO A 168 -1.40 24.11 13.55
N SER A 169 -1.79 24.23 14.82
CA SER A 169 -3.18 24.49 15.23
C SER A 169 -3.68 25.93 14.93
N ARG A 170 -2.79 26.84 14.52
CA ARG A 170 -3.18 28.22 14.19
C ARG A 170 -3.63 28.40 12.74
N LEU A 171 -3.44 27.39 11.89
CA LEU A 171 -3.74 27.45 10.47
C LEU A 171 -5.12 26.86 10.19
N ILE A 172 -5.83 27.45 9.23
CA ILE A 172 -7.03 26.89 8.61
C ILE A 172 -6.76 26.40 7.18
N THR A 173 -5.55 26.65 6.68
CA THR A 173 -5.10 26.19 5.36
C THR A 173 -3.71 25.60 5.48
N TYR A 174 -3.53 24.39 4.95
CA TYR A 174 -2.28 23.66 4.94
C TYR A 174 -1.85 23.41 3.50
N ASN A 175 -0.64 23.82 3.15
CA ASN A 175 -0.02 23.44 1.89
C ASN A 175 0.75 22.13 2.11
N LEU A 176 0.58 21.20 1.18
CA LEU A 176 1.19 19.88 1.22
C LEU A 176 2.42 19.85 0.29
N ASP A 177 3.52 19.28 0.78
CA ASP A 177 4.67 18.92 -0.05
C ASP A 177 4.41 17.60 -0.78
N LYS A 178 5.25 17.30 -1.78
CA LYS A 178 5.34 15.98 -2.39
C LYS A 178 5.48 14.89 -1.32
N GLY A 179 4.69 13.82 -1.43
CA GLY A 179 4.72 12.70 -0.49
C GLY A 179 3.41 11.93 -0.43
N SER A 180 3.11 11.33 0.72
CA SER A 180 1.86 10.58 0.93
C SER A 180 0.83 11.38 1.72
N ILE A 181 -0.44 11.10 1.44
CA ILE A 181 -1.58 11.43 2.28
C ILE A 181 -2.43 10.18 2.49
N TRP A 182 -2.89 9.96 3.72
CA TRP A 182 -3.87 8.93 4.03
C TRP A 182 -5.18 9.55 4.47
N ILE A 183 -6.27 9.07 3.91
CA ILE A 183 -7.62 9.57 4.15
C ILE A 183 -8.41 8.43 4.78
N ASN A 184 -9.13 8.69 5.87
CA ASN A 184 -10.01 7.68 6.45
C ASN A 184 -11.05 7.26 5.41
N SER A 185 -11.08 5.97 5.07
CA SER A 185 -11.88 5.44 3.96
C SER A 185 -13.38 5.66 4.15
N ARG A 186 -13.86 5.76 5.41
CA ARG A 186 -15.28 6.06 5.70
C ARG A 186 -15.71 7.48 5.37
N LEU A 187 -14.75 8.39 5.17
CA LEU A 187 -15.05 9.73 4.66
C LEU A 187 -15.30 9.73 3.16
N LEU A 188 -14.71 8.79 2.43
CA LEU A 188 -14.92 8.62 1.00
C LEU A 188 -16.20 7.82 0.73
N VAL A 189 -16.43 6.73 1.48
CA VAL A 189 -17.61 5.89 1.36
C VAL A 189 -18.06 5.36 2.72
N PRO A 190 -19.31 5.61 3.17
CA PRO A 190 -19.75 5.21 4.51
C PRO A 190 -19.72 3.70 4.79
N ASN A 191 -19.80 2.86 3.74
CA ASN A 191 -19.79 1.40 3.84
C ASN A 191 -18.37 0.79 3.92
N ALA A 192 -17.30 1.59 3.91
CA ALA A 192 -15.95 1.09 4.15
C ALA A 192 -15.78 0.55 5.59
N PRO A 193 -14.90 -0.45 5.80
CA PRO A 193 -14.60 -0.96 7.14
C PRO A 193 -14.08 0.13 8.08
N ALA A 194 -14.49 0.08 9.34
CA ALA A 194 -14.00 1.02 10.35
C ALA A 194 -12.48 0.89 10.56
N GLY A 195 -11.82 2.01 10.86
CA GLY A 195 -10.36 2.04 11.09
C GLY A 195 -9.51 1.85 9.84
N THR A 196 -10.10 1.92 8.65
CA THR A 196 -9.36 1.78 7.38
C THR A 196 -9.10 3.11 6.69
N TYR A 197 -8.06 3.11 5.86
CA TYR A 197 -7.52 4.28 5.21
C TYR A 197 -7.18 4.01 3.74
N THR A 198 -7.32 5.04 2.94
CA THR A 198 -6.94 5.08 1.54
C THR A 198 -5.76 6.02 1.37
N GLY A 199 -4.68 5.51 0.77
CA GLY A 199 -3.42 6.23 0.58
C GLY A 199 -3.29 6.76 -0.83
N LEU A 200 -2.77 7.98 -0.97
CA LEU A 200 -2.47 8.61 -2.25
C LEU A 200 -1.06 9.22 -2.20
N THR A 201 -0.31 9.06 -3.28
CA THR A 201 0.90 9.85 -3.54
C THR A 201 0.52 11.17 -4.20
N ILE A 202 1.12 12.26 -3.72
CA ILE A 202 0.85 13.62 -4.18
C ILE A 202 2.15 14.32 -4.56
N GLN A 203 2.08 15.18 -5.59
CA GLN A 203 3.11 16.17 -5.90
C GLN A 203 2.95 17.42 -5.02
N GLY A 204 1.73 17.67 -4.56
CA GLY A 204 1.37 18.74 -3.65
C GLY A 204 -0.14 18.83 -3.48
N GLY A 205 -0.58 19.88 -2.78
CA GLY A 205 -2.00 20.17 -2.62
C GLY A 205 -2.30 21.10 -1.47
N THR A 206 -3.59 21.28 -1.21
CA THR A 206 -4.09 22.10 -0.11
C THR A 206 -5.13 21.35 0.71
N ILE A 207 -5.11 21.57 2.03
CA ILE A 207 -6.21 21.24 2.94
C ILE A 207 -6.75 22.55 3.47
N ALA A 208 -8.04 22.82 3.29
CA ALA A 208 -8.73 23.98 3.83
C ALA A 208 -9.79 23.56 4.85
N LEU A 209 -9.81 24.24 5.99
CA LEU A 209 -10.72 24.02 7.10
C LEU A 209 -11.63 25.24 7.26
N THR A 210 -12.91 25.01 7.47
CA THR A 210 -13.88 26.09 7.79
C THR A 210 -13.78 26.57 9.25
N SER A 211 -13.15 25.79 10.12
CA SER A 211 -12.95 26.09 11.54
C SER A 211 -11.50 25.83 11.94
N ARG A 212 -11.02 26.61 12.91
CA ARG A 212 -9.65 26.49 13.41
C ARG A 212 -9.47 25.20 14.24
N PRO A 213 -8.43 24.39 13.96
CA PRO A 213 -8.11 23.26 14.82
C PRO A 213 -7.48 23.71 16.15
N VAL A 214 -7.56 22.86 17.16
CA VAL A 214 -6.92 23.04 18.46
C VAL A 214 -5.99 21.87 18.75
N ASN A 215 -4.97 22.10 19.58
CA ASN A 215 -4.19 21.00 20.14
C ASN A 215 -4.92 20.45 21.37
N GLN A 216 -5.48 19.25 21.25
CA GLN A 216 -6.14 18.56 22.34
C GLN A 216 -5.35 17.29 22.67
N GLY A 217 -4.60 17.30 23.77
CA GLY A 217 -3.82 16.13 24.21
C GLY A 217 -2.76 15.66 23.20
N GLY A 218 -2.14 16.58 22.45
CA GLY A 218 -1.16 16.23 21.41
C GLY A 218 -1.80 15.80 20.08
N LYS A 219 -3.11 15.99 19.92
CA LYS A 219 -3.85 15.75 18.66
C LYS A 219 -4.32 17.06 18.05
N LEU A 220 -4.11 17.22 16.74
CA LEU A 220 -4.67 18.34 15.98
C LEU A 220 -6.15 18.04 15.73
N THR A 221 -7.05 18.73 16.43
CA THR A 221 -8.47 18.39 16.46
C THR A 221 -9.33 19.56 16.02
N VAL A 222 -10.26 19.34 15.09
CA VAL A 222 -11.27 20.33 14.70
C VAL A 222 -12.61 20.06 15.38
N PRO A 223 -13.46 21.08 15.59
CA PRO A 223 -14.82 20.90 16.07
C PRO A 223 -15.66 19.97 15.16
N VAL A 224 -16.73 19.41 15.71
CA VAL A 224 -17.79 18.75 14.93
C VAL A 224 -18.30 19.67 13.81
N ASN A 225 -18.74 19.09 12.69
CA ASN A 225 -19.26 19.81 11.52
C ASN A 225 -18.26 20.73 10.78
N THR A 226 -16.97 20.69 11.14
CA THR A 226 -15.94 21.40 10.36
C THR A 226 -15.90 20.86 8.93
N GLY A 227 -16.17 21.71 7.96
CA GLY A 227 -15.89 21.43 6.55
C GLY A 227 -14.38 21.32 6.30
N ILE A 228 -13.97 20.22 5.67
CA ILE A 228 -12.59 19.89 5.30
C ILE A 228 -12.55 19.72 3.78
N ALA A 229 -11.89 20.62 3.08
CA ALA A 229 -11.72 20.56 1.63
C ALA A 229 -10.27 20.21 1.28
N LEU A 230 -10.07 19.28 0.34
CA LEU A 230 -8.77 18.91 -0.19
C LEU A 230 -8.73 19.19 -1.68
N GLN A 231 -7.62 19.76 -2.15
CA GLN A 231 -7.30 19.86 -3.58
C GLN A 231 -5.92 19.27 -3.76
N LEU A 232 -5.83 18.11 -4.43
CA LEU A 232 -4.61 17.33 -4.53
C LEU A 232 -4.13 17.25 -5.97
N GLN A 233 -2.83 17.45 -6.17
CA GLN A 233 -2.13 17.07 -7.39
C GLN A 233 -1.50 15.69 -7.16
N LEU A 234 -2.01 14.68 -7.85
CA LEU A 234 -1.65 13.28 -7.69
C LEU A 234 -0.32 12.97 -8.39
N ASP A 235 0.52 12.15 -7.74
CA ASP A 235 1.83 11.75 -8.27
C ASP A 235 1.71 10.41 -9.00
N GLN A 236 1.67 10.47 -10.34
CA GLN A 236 1.64 9.29 -11.20
C GLN A 236 2.88 8.41 -10.94
N PRO A 237 2.71 7.13 -10.58
CA PRO A 237 3.82 6.21 -10.43
C PRO A 237 4.58 6.04 -11.75
N ASP A 238 5.91 6.03 -11.66
CA ASP A 238 6.78 5.65 -12.78
C ASP A 238 6.58 4.16 -13.10
N ALA A 239 6.71 3.80 -14.38
CA ALA A 239 6.81 2.40 -14.77
C ALA A 239 8.14 1.82 -14.24
N VAL A 240 8.07 0.82 -13.37
CA VAL A 240 9.24 0.17 -12.77
C VAL A 240 9.38 -1.26 -13.30
N GLY A 241 10.61 -1.68 -13.61
CA GLY A 241 10.90 -3.07 -13.96
C GLY A 241 10.65 -3.45 -15.42
N VAL A 242 10.47 -2.46 -16.30
CA VAL A 242 10.40 -2.70 -17.75
C VAL A 242 11.78 -3.11 -18.25
N ASN A 243 11.94 -4.39 -18.60
CA ASN A 243 13.12 -4.88 -19.30
C ASN A 243 12.73 -5.22 -20.75
N PRO A 244 13.07 -4.37 -21.74
CA PRO A 244 12.66 -4.61 -23.13
C PRO A 244 13.32 -5.84 -23.75
N SER A 245 14.31 -6.44 -23.10
CA SER A 245 15.00 -7.64 -23.58
C SER A 245 14.37 -8.95 -23.08
N THR A 246 13.38 -8.91 -22.19
CA THR A 246 12.71 -10.13 -21.72
C THR A 246 11.46 -10.44 -22.57
N PRO A 247 11.22 -11.71 -22.93
CA PRO A 247 9.95 -12.11 -23.56
C PRO A 247 8.77 -12.13 -22.56
N PHE A 248 9.05 -12.06 -21.26
CA PHE A 248 8.02 -12.16 -20.23
C PHE A 248 7.31 -10.81 -20.02
N GLY A 249 5.97 -10.82 -20.06
CA GLY A 249 5.17 -9.65 -19.67
C GLY A 249 5.22 -8.48 -20.66
N ILE A 250 5.53 -8.73 -21.93
CA ILE A 250 5.66 -7.69 -22.96
C ILE A 250 4.40 -6.82 -23.11
N ASP A 251 3.20 -7.42 -23.03
CA ASP A 251 1.92 -6.68 -23.08
C ASP A 251 1.80 -5.67 -21.92
N ALA A 252 2.30 -6.03 -20.72
CA ALA A 252 2.32 -5.13 -19.57
C ALA A 252 3.43 -4.07 -19.67
N CYS A 253 4.56 -4.40 -20.32
CA CYS A 253 5.63 -3.43 -20.60
C CYS A 253 5.19 -2.37 -21.60
N ASN A 254 4.36 -2.75 -22.58
CA ASN A 254 3.85 -1.86 -23.63
C ASN A 254 2.58 -1.10 -23.22
N LEU A 255 1.96 -1.44 -22.08
CA LEU A 255 0.85 -0.70 -21.51
C LEU A 255 1.25 0.75 -21.24
N GLN A 256 0.44 1.67 -21.78
CA GLN A 256 0.50 3.08 -21.39
C GLN A 256 -0.69 3.35 -20.48
N LEU A 257 -0.43 3.86 -19.27
CA LEU A 257 -1.47 4.15 -18.29
C LEU A 257 -1.30 5.57 -17.76
N SER A 258 -2.37 6.36 -17.83
CA SER A 258 -2.49 7.64 -17.14
C SER A 258 -3.64 7.55 -16.16
N LEU A 259 -3.33 7.66 -14.87
CA LEU A 259 -4.32 7.75 -13.80
C LEU A 259 -4.74 9.21 -13.60
N PRO A 260 -5.80 9.49 -12.84
CA PRO A 260 -6.22 10.86 -12.54
C PRO A 260 -5.08 11.67 -11.94
N LYS A 261 -4.75 12.82 -12.54
CA LYS A 261 -3.68 13.71 -12.04
C LYS A 261 -4.14 14.67 -10.95
N THR A 262 -5.44 14.84 -10.78
CA THR A 262 -6.03 15.73 -9.78
C THR A 262 -7.25 15.11 -9.15
N VAL A 263 -7.47 15.42 -7.88
CA VAL A 263 -8.71 15.10 -7.18
C VAL A 263 -9.04 16.22 -6.19
N SER A 264 -10.31 16.61 -6.14
CA SER A 264 -10.84 17.54 -5.15
C SER A 264 -11.87 16.82 -4.28
N LEU A 265 -11.67 16.89 -2.97
CA LEU A 265 -12.51 16.20 -1.98
C LEU A 265 -13.11 17.21 -1.01
N GLN A 266 -14.31 16.92 -0.50
CA GLN A 266 -14.95 17.74 0.52
C GLN A 266 -15.69 16.87 1.55
N PHE A 267 -15.31 17.04 2.82
CA PHE A 267 -15.93 16.36 3.95
C PHE A 267 -16.63 17.36 4.86
N GLY A 268 -17.82 17.02 5.32
CA GLY A 268 -18.64 17.86 6.19
C GLY A 268 -20.10 17.43 6.16
N PRO A 269 -20.99 18.19 6.82
CA PRO A 269 -22.42 17.90 6.77
C PRO A 269 -22.94 17.96 5.33
N GLN A 270 -23.57 16.87 4.88
CA GLN A 270 -24.30 16.77 3.60
C GLN A 270 -23.48 17.01 2.32
N THR A 271 -22.18 16.69 2.31
CA THR A 271 -21.34 16.82 1.10
C THR A 271 -21.13 15.48 0.41
N GLN A 272 -21.20 15.46 -0.92
CA GLN A 272 -20.60 14.36 -1.68
C GLN A 272 -19.07 14.43 -1.51
N PRO A 273 -18.41 13.31 -1.20
CA PRO A 273 -17.00 13.37 -0.83
C PRO A 273 -16.06 13.73 -1.99
N ILE A 274 -16.42 13.38 -3.22
CA ILE A 274 -15.66 13.73 -4.44
C ILE A 274 -16.34 14.90 -5.13
N GLN A 275 -15.60 16.00 -5.29
CA GLN A 275 -16.07 17.24 -5.92
C GLN A 275 -15.61 17.37 -7.37
N ALA A 276 -14.39 16.89 -7.65
CA ALA A 276 -13.83 16.82 -8.99
C ALA A 276 -12.79 15.70 -9.04
N LEU A 277 -12.70 15.03 -10.19
CA LEU A 277 -11.72 13.99 -10.45
C LEU A 277 -11.19 14.17 -11.87
N GLY A 278 -9.87 14.12 -12.03
CA GLY A 278 -9.24 14.19 -13.35
C GLY A 278 -9.53 12.94 -14.18
N ASN A 279 -9.50 13.09 -15.50
CA ASN A 279 -9.66 11.98 -16.43
C ASN A 279 -8.51 10.97 -16.30
N ALA A 280 -8.79 9.73 -16.67
CA ALA A 280 -7.80 8.69 -16.83
C ALA A 280 -7.80 8.14 -18.27
N SER A 281 -6.73 7.46 -18.66
CA SER A 281 -6.66 6.80 -19.94
C SER A 281 -5.68 5.63 -19.90
N TRP A 282 -5.85 4.72 -20.85
CA TRP A 282 -4.84 3.70 -21.12
C TRP A 282 -4.71 3.43 -22.61
N THR A 283 -3.60 2.78 -22.99
CA THR A 283 -3.46 2.04 -24.23
C THR A 283 -3.02 0.63 -23.85
N LEU A 284 -3.91 -0.34 -24.04
CA LEU A 284 -3.69 -1.75 -23.71
C LEU A 284 -4.11 -2.60 -24.90
N TYR A 285 -3.31 -3.62 -25.24
CA TYR A 285 -3.60 -4.55 -26.34
C TYR A 285 -3.95 -3.88 -27.67
N GLY A 286 -3.29 -2.75 -27.97
CA GLY A 286 -3.50 -1.95 -29.19
C GLY A 286 -4.78 -1.10 -29.22
N GLN A 287 -5.55 -1.05 -28.13
CA GLN A 287 -6.72 -0.16 -28.00
C GLN A 287 -6.46 0.92 -26.95
N SER A 288 -6.77 2.18 -27.30
CA SER A 288 -6.80 3.28 -26.34
C SER A 288 -8.21 3.51 -25.82
N LEU A 289 -8.37 3.71 -24.51
CA LEU A 289 -9.62 4.13 -23.87
C LEU A 289 -9.36 5.34 -22.98
N ASN A 290 -10.33 6.25 -22.95
CA ASN A 290 -10.40 7.33 -21.97
C ASN A 290 -11.51 7.05 -20.96
N PHE A 291 -11.33 7.53 -19.74
CA PHE A 291 -12.25 7.34 -18.63
C PHE A 291 -12.53 8.70 -17.97
N GLU A 292 -13.81 9.03 -17.86
CA GLU A 292 -14.27 10.32 -17.34
C GLU A 292 -15.22 10.10 -16.15
N TRP A 293 -15.04 10.92 -15.11
CA TRP A 293 -15.95 10.91 -13.95
C TRP A 293 -17.06 11.94 -14.15
N THR A 294 -18.24 11.61 -13.65
CA THR A 294 -19.36 12.55 -13.59
C THR A 294 -19.78 12.76 -12.15
N SER A 295 -20.28 13.95 -11.83
CA SER A 295 -20.75 14.29 -10.47
C SER A 295 -21.93 13.45 -9.98
N GLN A 296 -22.56 12.68 -10.87
CA GLN A 296 -23.62 11.74 -10.51
C GLN A 296 -23.07 10.39 -10.01
N ALA A 297 -21.83 10.04 -10.37
CA ALA A 297 -21.21 8.79 -9.98
C ALA A 297 -20.99 8.70 -8.46
N GLN A 298 -21.60 7.69 -7.85
CA GLN A 298 -21.47 7.45 -6.41
C GLN A 298 -20.34 6.44 -6.14
N PRO A 299 -19.33 6.80 -5.34
CA PRO A 299 -18.32 5.84 -4.93
C PRO A 299 -18.90 4.81 -3.96
N SER A 300 -18.37 3.58 -4.00
CA SER A 300 -18.76 2.50 -3.09
C SER A 300 -17.56 1.67 -2.68
N TYR A 301 -17.57 1.10 -1.47
CA TYR A 301 -16.63 0.02 -1.13
C TYR A 301 -17.10 -1.31 -1.71
N ASP A 302 -16.23 -1.97 -2.47
CA ASP A 302 -16.42 -3.34 -2.95
C ASP A 302 -15.69 -4.32 -2.00
N PRO A 303 -16.41 -5.21 -1.30
CA PRO A 303 -15.82 -6.13 -0.33
C PRO A 303 -15.04 -7.29 -0.97
N VAL A 304 -15.30 -7.62 -2.24
CA VAL A 304 -14.58 -8.68 -2.98
C VAL A 304 -13.24 -8.14 -3.45
N LEU A 305 -13.24 -6.94 -4.02
CA LEU A 305 -12.01 -6.27 -4.45
C LEU A 305 -11.24 -5.67 -3.27
N GLN A 306 -11.90 -5.46 -2.13
CA GLN A 306 -11.37 -4.75 -0.96
C GLN A 306 -10.85 -3.35 -1.34
N GLN A 307 -11.60 -2.66 -2.20
CA GLN A 307 -11.25 -1.34 -2.73
C GLN A 307 -12.45 -0.42 -2.68
N ILE A 308 -12.17 0.89 -2.60
CA ILE A 308 -13.18 1.88 -2.96
C ILE A 308 -13.19 1.98 -4.48
N VAL A 309 -14.38 1.88 -5.06
CA VAL A 309 -14.65 1.96 -6.49
C VAL A 309 -15.32 3.29 -6.75
N VAL A 310 -14.68 4.15 -7.55
CA VAL A 310 -15.23 5.42 -8.02
C VAL A 310 -15.58 5.25 -9.49
N PRO A 311 -16.88 5.18 -9.86
CA PRO A 311 -17.27 4.86 -11.23
C PRO A 311 -16.77 5.90 -12.24
N PHE A 312 -16.37 5.38 -13.40
CA PHE A 312 -16.06 6.14 -14.60
C PHE A 312 -17.03 5.77 -15.73
N THR A 313 -17.08 6.66 -16.72
CA THR A 313 -17.63 6.37 -18.05
C THR A 313 -16.44 6.13 -18.99
N ALA A 314 -16.38 4.95 -19.59
CA ALA A 314 -15.38 4.67 -20.64
C ALA A 314 -15.80 5.31 -21.97
N SER A 315 -14.82 5.75 -22.77
CA SER A 315 -15.05 6.35 -24.09
C SER A 315 -15.60 5.38 -25.13
N GLU A 316 -15.43 4.08 -24.91
CA GLU A 316 -15.95 3.00 -25.77
C GLU A 316 -16.80 2.04 -24.94
N SER A 317 -17.75 1.37 -25.59
CA SER A 317 -18.60 0.35 -24.95
C SER A 317 -18.01 -1.06 -25.01
N MET A 318 -16.91 -1.26 -25.73
CA MET A 318 -16.25 -2.57 -25.85
C MET A 318 -14.74 -2.47 -25.66
N LEU A 319 -14.20 -3.46 -24.96
CA LEU A 319 -12.77 -3.77 -24.94
C LEU A 319 -12.47 -4.72 -26.09
N GLN A 320 -11.54 -4.35 -26.97
CA GLN A 320 -11.11 -5.10 -28.14
C GLN A 320 -9.62 -5.41 -28.03
N ILE A 321 -9.28 -6.68 -28.16
CA ILE A 321 -7.89 -7.13 -28.15
C ILE A 321 -7.39 -7.12 -29.58
N ARG A 322 -6.63 -6.08 -29.95
CA ARG A 322 -6.12 -5.86 -31.31
C ARG A 322 -4.72 -6.42 -31.49
N GLN A 323 -3.96 -6.46 -30.41
CA GLN A 323 -2.59 -6.96 -30.35
C GLN A 323 -2.40 -7.66 -29.01
N SER A 324 -1.83 -8.87 -29.02
CA SER A 324 -1.38 -9.58 -27.82
C SER A 324 -0.03 -10.22 -28.17
N GLU A 325 1.01 -9.81 -27.45
CA GLU A 325 2.40 -10.11 -27.77
C GLU A 325 3.01 -11.18 -26.84
N SER A 326 2.32 -11.50 -25.74
CA SER A 326 2.73 -12.55 -24.82
C SER A 326 2.84 -13.92 -25.48
N GLU A 327 4.01 -14.55 -25.35
CA GLU A 327 4.28 -15.92 -25.81
C GLU A 327 3.67 -17.00 -24.89
N PHE A 328 3.29 -16.63 -23.67
CA PHE A 328 2.82 -17.57 -22.63
C PHE A 328 1.30 -17.65 -22.55
N ASN A 329 0.63 -16.56 -22.85
CA ASN A 329 -0.82 -16.44 -22.78
C ASN A 329 -1.28 -15.40 -23.79
N THR A 330 -1.98 -15.85 -24.82
CA THR A 330 -2.54 -14.98 -25.86
C THR A 330 -4.01 -14.74 -25.56
N ILE A 331 -4.38 -13.48 -25.39
CA ILE A 331 -5.77 -13.07 -25.24
C ILE A 331 -6.25 -12.57 -26.61
N ARG A 332 -7.52 -12.82 -26.96
CA ARG A 332 -8.14 -12.29 -28.18
C ARG A 332 -9.62 -12.04 -28.00
N GLY A 333 -10.22 -11.38 -29.00
CA GLY A 333 -11.66 -11.15 -29.07
C GLY A 333 -12.07 -9.76 -28.61
N ALA A 334 -13.35 -9.61 -28.31
CA ALA A 334 -13.93 -8.36 -27.87
C ALA A 334 -15.07 -8.62 -26.88
N ALA A 335 -15.17 -7.80 -25.85
CA ALA A 335 -16.21 -7.91 -24.84
C ALA A 335 -16.79 -6.54 -24.49
N THR A 336 -18.09 -6.49 -24.23
CA THR A 336 -18.76 -5.28 -23.76
C THR A 336 -18.23 -4.88 -22.38
N ILE A 337 -17.88 -3.61 -22.22
CA ILE A 337 -17.51 -3.02 -20.93
C ILE A 337 -18.80 -2.82 -20.15
N THR A 338 -18.93 -3.54 -19.03
CA THR A 338 -20.10 -3.46 -18.15
C THR A 338 -19.86 -2.49 -17.00
N HIS A 339 -18.60 -2.30 -16.61
CA HIS A 339 -18.22 -1.36 -15.57
C HIS A 339 -16.80 -0.83 -15.81
N SER A 340 -16.58 0.44 -15.50
CA SER A 340 -15.24 1.01 -15.39
C SER A 340 -15.16 1.94 -14.18
N ALA A 341 -14.00 1.99 -13.54
CA ALA A 341 -13.82 2.77 -12.32
C ALA A 341 -12.36 3.11 -12.04
N TRP A 342 -12.17 4.18 -11.27
CA TRP A 342 -10.95 4.40 -10.51
C TRP A 342 -11.06 3.65 -9.18
N THR A 343 -10.11 2.78 -8.89
CA THR A 343 -10.10 2.03 -7.64
C THR A 343 -9.00 2.46 -6.71
N LEU A 344 -9.30 2.41 -5.41
CA LEU A 344 -8.45 2.87 -4.35
C LEU A 344 -8.32 1.79 -3.28
N SER A 345 -7.09 1.40 -2.96
CA SER A 345 -6.82 0.44 -1.89
C SER A 345 -7.34 0.92 -0.54
N VAL A 346 -7.74 -0.04 0.28
CA VAL A 346 -8.25 0.18 1.64
C VAL A 346 -7.38 -0.63 2.59
N ALA A 347 -6.71 0.07 3.52
CA ALA A 347 -5.70 -0.53 4.40
C ALA A 347 -6.00 -0.28 5.88
N THR A 348 -5.62 -1.24 6.72
CA THR A 348 -5.66 -1.07 8.18
C THR A 348 -4.31 -0.54 8.67
N ILE A 349 -4.16 0.78 8.72
CA ILE A 349 -2.87 1.40 9.07
C ILE A 349 -2.61 1.35 10.57
N ASP A 350 -1.38 1.00 10.95
CA ASP A 350 -0.89 1.23 12.31
C ASP A 350 -0.56 2.72 12.48
N LEU A 351 -1.41 3.46 13.20
CA LEU A 351 -1.25 4.89 13.43
C LEU A 351 0.01 5.25 14.25
N ALA A 352 0.59 4.30 14.98
CA ALA A 352 1.85 4.50 15.69
C ALA A 352 3.07 4.32 14.77
N GLN A 353 2.92 3.57 13.67
CA GLN A 353 3.97 3.28 12.69
C GLN A 353 3.43 3.36 11.26
N PRO A 354 2.89 4.53 10.83
CA PRO A 354 2.28 4.65 9.52
C PRO A 354 3.34 4.57 8.43
N THR A 355 2.97 3.95 7.31
CA THR A 355 3.84 3.76 6.14
C THR A 355 3.52 4.79 5.05
N GLU A 356 4.40 4.94 4.06
CA GLU A 356 4.09 5.72 2.85
C GLU A 356 3.05 5.01 1.98
N ALA A 357 2.27 5.77 1.21
CA ALA A 357 1.40 5.27 0.15
C ALA A 357 2.22 4.98 -1.12
N ALA A 358 1.81 3.98 -1.90
CA ALA A 358 2.54 3.49 -3.08
C ALA A 358 2.20 4.23 -4.37
N GLY A 359 0.98 4.76 -4.49
CA GLY A 359 0.50 5.31 -5.74
C GLY A 359 -0.85 6.00 -5.59
N ILE A 360 -1.57 6.11 -6.71
CA ILE A 360 -2.78 6.92 -6.83
C ILE A 360 -3.98 6.08 -7.29
N GLY A 361 -4.03 4.82 -6.86
CA GLY A 361 -5.06 3.86 -7.26
C GLY A 361 -4.76 3.12 -8.56
N ALA A 362 -5.81 2.53 -9.13
CA ALA A 362 -5.75 1.78 -10.38
C ALA A 362 -7.01 2.04 -11.24
N ILE A 363 -6.99 1.55 -12.49
CA ILE A 363 -8.19 1.48 -13.33
C ILE A 363 -8.74 0.06 -13.28
N LEU A 364 -10.02 -0.05 -12.98
CA LEU A 364 -10.80 -1.27 -13.10
C LEU A 364 -11.64 -1.18 -14.37
N VAL A 365 -11.57 -2.23 -15.20
CA VAL A 365 -12.52 -2.46 -16.29
C VAL A 365 -13.08 -3.86 -16.12
N GLN A 366 -14.40 -3.95 -15.99
CA GLN A 366 -15.12 -5.20 -15.98
C GLN A 366 -15.80 -5.38 -17.34
N CYS A 367 -15.67 -6.57 -17.90
CA CYS A 367 -16.27 -6.93 -19.17
C CYS A 367 -17.27 -8.07 -19.00
N GLY A 368 -18.21 -8.16 -19.94
CA GLY A 368 -19.00 -9.36 -20.16
C GLY A 368 -18.19 -10.46 -20.85
N ASN A 369 -18.88 -11.45 -21.41
CA ASN A 369 -18.24 -12.51 -22.19
C ASN A 369 -17.69 -11.97 -23.51
N GLY A 370 -16.61 -12.58 -24.02
CA GLY A 370 -16.11 -12.33 -25.38
C GLY A 370 -14.58 -12.25 -25.53
N LEU A 371 -13.85 -12.21 -24.42
CA LEU A 371 -12.40 -12.42 -24.41
C LEU A 371 -12.09 -13.90 -24.20
N VAL A 372 -11.13 -14.44 -24.95
CA VAL A 372 -10.70 -15.85 -24.88
C VAL A 372 -9.19 -16.00 -24.94
#